data_AF-A0A1W1D403-F1
#
_entry.id   AF-A0A1W1D403-F1
#
_cell.length_a   1.000
_cell.length_b   1.000
_cell.length_c   1.000
_cell.angle_alpha   90.00
_cell.angle_beta   90.00
_cell.angle_gamma   90.00
#
_symmetry.space_group_name_H-M   'P 1'
#
loop_
_entity.id
_entity.type
_entity.pdbx_description
1 polymer ?
#
loop_
_entity_poly.entity_id
_entity_poly.type
_entity_poly.pdbx_seq_one_letter_code
_entity_poly.pdbx_strand_id
1 'polypeptide(L)'
;MNLNYETILFVIAGVAGGWILSYIKSRFEIFSCKKELKEFQNHLNRQMKITNEGSKNLEKELNTLKKENENLRISVTTLGQKPGRAELRLLNIYDSALRKMMLKAPGFASAWEVALQEAEESYKDNETGYKSIINKVFGPSITQKSEVSTEDNKETLKEIPQDSSAPQTNS
;
A
#
# COMPACT_ATOMS: atom_id res chain seq x y z
N MET A 1 93.77 7.11 17.07
CA MET A 1 92.84 6.45 16.12
C MET A 1 92.50 7.47 15.05
N ASN A 2 93.05 7.33 13.85
CA ASN A 2 92.69 8.21 12.72
C ASN A 2 91.33 7.77 12.20
N LEU A 3 90.29 8.58 12.40
CA LEU A 3 88.99 8.30 11.79
C LEU A 3 89.11 8.53 10.28
N ASN A 4 89.03 7.45 9.50
CA ASN A 4 88.97 7.53 8.04
C ASN A 4 87.66 8.18 7.59
N TYR A 5 87.73 9.07 6.61
CA TYR A 5 86.56 9.75 6.05
C TYR A 5 85.50 8.76 5.51
N GLU A 6 85.94 7.61 5.00
CA GLU A 6 85.07 6.54 4.48
C GLU A 6 84.17 5.96 5.57
N THR A 7 84.66 5.76 6.79
CA THR A 7 83.84 5.23 7.89
C THR A 7 82.80 6.24 8.35
N ILE A 8 83.13 7.53 8.33
CA ILE A 8 82.20 8.63 8.64
C ILE A 8 81.07 8.68 7.59
N LEU A 9 81.37 8.52 6.30
CA LEU A 9 80.36 8.49 5.24
C LEU A 9 79.40 7.31 5.37
N PHE A 10 79.89 6.10 5.66
CA PHE A 10 79.01 4.94 5.85
C PHE A 10 78.10 5.09 7.08
N VAL A 11 78.59 5.67 8.17
CA VAL A 11 77.78 5.93 9.37
C VAL A 11 76.69 6.97 9.07
N ILE A 12 77.04 8.07 8.39
CA ILE A 12 76.05 9.09 8.00
C ILE A 12 75.02 8.51 7.03
N ALA A 13 75.45 7.71 6.06
CA ALA A 13 74.55 7.05 5.11
C ALA A 13 73.59 6.08 5.81
N GLY A 14 74.04 5.34 6.82
CA GLY A 14 73.18 4.47 7.63
C GLY A 14 72.13 5.25 8.42
N VAL A 15 72.52 6.36 9.04
CA VAL A 15 71.59 7.23 9.79
C VAL A 15 70.59 7.91 8.86
N ALA A 16 71.06 8.44 7.72
CA ALA A 16 70.19 9.07 6.71
C ALA A 16 69.22 8.05 6.11
N GLY A 17 69.69 6.85 5.78
CA GLY A 17 68.86 5.75 5.26
C GLY A 17 67.80 5.32 6.26
N GLY A 18 68.15 5.16 7.54
CA GLY A 18 67.21 4.85 8.61
C GLY A 18 66.15 5.94 8.81
N TRP A 19 66.55 7.21 8.75
CA TRP A 19 65.64 8.34 8.84
C TRP A 19 64.65 8.38 7.67
N ILE A 20 65.13 8.12 6.45
CA ILE A 20 64.32 8.08 5.22
C ILE A 20 63.33 6.91 5.25
N LEU A 21 63.75 5.71 5.65
CA LEU A 21 62.86 4.56 5.78
C LEU A 21 61.78 4.81 6.85
N SER A 22 62.16 5.39 7.99
CA SER A 22 61.23 5.75 9.06
C SER A 22 60.22 6.80 8.61
N TYR A 23 60.68 7.80 7.84
CA TYR A 23 59.83 8.85 7.29
C TYR A 23 58.81 8.31 6.28
N ILE A 24 59.25 7.41 5.39
CA ILE A 24 58.38 6.77 4.40
C ILE A 24 57.33 5.90 5.08
N LYS A 25 57.72 5.06 6.06
CA LYS A 25 56.77 4.19 6.79
C LYS A 25 55.70 5.02 7.50
N SER A 26 56.09 6.10 8.18
CA SER A 26 55.17 7.01 8.87
C SER A 26 54.16 7.65 7.90
N ARG A 27 54.61 8.03 6.69
CA ARG A 27 53.73 8.61 5.66
C ARG A 27 52.70 7.61 5.12
N PHE A 28 53.06 6.33 5.00
CA PHE A 28 52.13 5.28 4.56
C PHE A 28 51.03 5.03 5.60
N GLU A 29 51.36 4.97 6.89
CA GLU A 29 50.38 4.78 7.97
C GLU A 29 49.35 5.93 8.00
N ILE A 30 49.82 7.17 7.84
CA ILE A 30 48.96 8.36 7.75
C ILE A 30 48.08 8.32 6.50
N PHE A 31 48.59 7.79 5.37
CA PHE A 31 47.83 7.71 4.14
C PHE A 31 46.70 6.67 4.22
N SER A 32 46.98 5.50 4.80
CA SER A 32 45.97 4.46 5.02
C SER A 32 44.86 4.96 5.96
N CYS A 33 45.21 5.58 7.08
CA CYS A 33 44.24 6.16 8.00
C CYS A 33 43.38 7.25 7.33
N LYS A 34 43.99 8.12 6.51
CA LYS A 34 43.24 9.13 5.73
C LYS A 34 42.32 8.51 4.68
N LYS A 35 42.71 7.39 4.08
CA LYS A 35 41.89 6.65 3.12
C LYS A 35 40.65 6.09 3.80
N GLU A 36 40.80 5.44 4.94
CA GLU A 36 39.69 4.91 5.75
C GLU A 36 38.75 6.02 6.22
N LEU A 37 39.30 7.14 6.69
CA LEU A 37 38.51 8.32 7.09
C LEU A 37 37.68 8.86 5.91
N LYS A 38 38.29 8.97 4.73
CA LYS A 38 37.59 9.40 3.51
C LYS A 38 36.50 8.41 3.10
N GLU A 39 36.75 7.11 3.25
CA GLU A 39 35.78 6.07 2.94
C GLU A 39 34.57 6.11 3.89
N PHE A 40 34.81 6.31 5.20
CA PHE A 40 33.73 6.52 6.17
C PHE A 40 32.94 7.80 5.91
N GLN A 41 33.60 8.90 5.57
CA GLN A 41 32.93 10.14 5.17
C GLN A 41 32.08 9.96 3.91
N ASN A 42 32.58 9.21 2.92
CA ASN A 42 31.83 8.90 1.71
C ASN A 42 30.61 8.03 2.02
N HIS A 43 30.75 7.03 2.89
CA HIS A 43 29.64 6.17 3.30
C HIS A 43 28.56 6.95 4.06
N LEU A 44 28.95 7.83 4.98
CA LEU A 44 28.02 8.74 5.68
C LEU A 44 27.31 9.68 4.72
N ASN A 45 28.05 10.33 3.82
CA ASN A 45 27.45 11.20 2.80
C ASN A 45 26.49 10.43 1.90
N ARG A 46 26.81 9.19 1.53
CA ARG A 46 25.94 8.33 0.74
C ARG A 46 24.67 7.97 1.51
N GLN A 47 24.78 7.58 2.78
CA GLN A 47 23.63 7.27 3.62
C GLN A 47 22.76 8.52 3.85
N MET A 48 23.36 9.66 4.20
CA MET A 48 22.63 10.92 4.37
C MET A 48 21.92 11.33 3.07
N LYS A 49 22.56 11.17 1.91
CA LYS A 49 21.94 11.43 0.60
C LYS A 49 20.77 10.48 0.34
N ILE A 50 20.93 9.18 0.61
CA ILE A 50 19.85 8.18 0.45
C ILE A 50 18.69 8.46 1.41
N THR A 51 18.96 8.73 2.69
CA THR A 51 17.93 9.04 3.69
C THR A 51 17.20 10.34 3.34
N ASN A 52 17.91 11.36 2.86
CA ASN A 52 17.31 12.61 2.42
C ASN A 52 16.48 12.43 1.14
N GLU A 53 16.97 11.66 0.16
CA GLU A 53 16.22 11.33 -1.05
C GLU A 53 14.96 10.50 -0.73
N GLY A 54 15.06 9.50 0.15
CA GLY A 54 13.92 8.73 0.64
C GLY A 54 12.90 9.58 1.39
N SER A 55 13.37 10.46 2.29
CA SER A 55 12.49 11.38 3.03
C SER A 55 11.77 12.35 2.10
N LYS A 56 12.48 12.92 1.12
CA LYS A 56 11.88 13.78 0.09
C LYS A 56 10.86 13.04 -0.77
N ASN A 57 11.09 11.76 -1.07
CA ASN A 57 10.14 10.97 -1.83
C ASN A 57 8.86 10.69 -1.02
N LEU A 58 9.01 10.32 0.26
CA LEU A 58 7.87 10.16 1.18
C LEU A 58 7.09 11.46 1.37
N GLU A 59 7.76 12.60 1.52
CA GLU A 59 7.09 13.91 1.59
C GLU A 59 6.35 14.25 0.30
N LYS A 60 6.92 13.95 -0.87
CA LYS A 60 6.24 14.12 -2.16
C LYS A 60 5.00 13.25 -2.25
N GLU A 61 5.12 11.97 -1.91
CA GLU A 61 4.01 11.02 -1.90
C GLU A 61 2.90 11.44 -0.93
N LEU A 62 3.24 11.92 0.26
CA LEU A 62 2.24 12.48 1.18
C LEU A 62 1.55 13.72 0.61
N ASN A 63 2.29 14.60 -0.05
CA ASN A 63 1.71 15.80 -0.66
C ASN A 63 0.82 15.45 -1.86
N THR A 64 1.20 14.46 -2.69
CA THR A 64 0.35 13.98 -3.78
C THR A 64 -0.90 13.31 -3.25
N LEU A 65 -0.79 12.43 -2.23
CA LEU A 65 -1.95 11.79 -1.61
C LEU A 65 -2.89 12.79 -0.96
N LYS A 66 -2.38 13.80 -0.25
CA LYS A 66 -3.21 14.87 0.33
C LYS A 66 -3.95 15.65 -0.76
N LYS A 67 -3.26 15.97 -1.86
CA LYS A 67 -3.86 16.67 -3.01
C LYS A 67 -4.94 15.82 -3.69
N GLU A 68 -4.68 14.55 -3.90
CA GLU A 68 -5.65 13.60 -4.48
C GLU A 68 -6.84 13.39 -3.54
N ASN A 69 -6.61 13.27 -2.24
CA ASN A 69 -7.67 13.13 -1.25
C ASN A 69 -8.59 14.36 -1.24
N GLU A 70 -8.03 15.57 -1.24
CA GLU A 70 -8.83 16.80 -1.31
C GLU A 70 -9.55 16.91 -2.67
N ASN A 71 -8.89 16.55 -3.77
CA ASN A 71 -9.53 16.54 -5.09
C ASN A 71 -10.68 15.54 -5.17
N LEU A 72 -10.52 14.35 -4.59
CA LEU A 72 -11.57 13.33 -4.49
C LEU A 72 -12.70 13.81 -3.58
N ARG A 73 -12.39 14.44 -2.44
CA ARG A 73 -13.39 15.02 -1.54
C ARG A 73 -14.21 16.11 -2.24
N ILE A 74 -13.55 17.01 -2.97
CA ILE A 74 -14.21 18.03 -3.79
C ILE A 74 -15.05 17.37 -4.89
N SER A 75 -14.51 16.34 -5.55
CA SER A 75 -15.22 15.61 -6.60
C SER A 75 -16.45 14.89 -6.07
N VAL A 76 -16.37 14.20 -4.93
CA VAL A 76 -17.50 13.54 -4.25
C VAL A 76 -18.54 14.57 -3.83
N THR A 77 -18.10 15.70 -3.27
CA THR A 77 -19.01 16.79 -2.91
C THR A 77 -19.68 17.39 -4.15
N THR A 78 -18.93 17.54 -5.25
CA THR A 78 -19.44 18.05 -6.54
C THR A 78 -20.40 17.07 -7.21
N LEU A 79 -20.12 15.76 -7.14
CA LEU A 79 -21.00 14.68 -7.63
C LEU A 79 -22.29 14.65 -6.81
N GLY A 80 -22.20 14.76 -5.47
CA GLY A 80 -23.35 14.81 -4.58
C GLY A 80 -24.18 16.11 -4.70
N GLN A 81 -23.55 17.23 -5.06
CA GLN A 81 -24.23 18.50 -5.33
C GLN A 81 -24.78 18.63 -6.76
N LYS A 82 -24.60 17.62 -7.60
CA LYS A 82 -25.20 17.54 -8.93
C LYS A 82 -26.24 16.41 -9.05
N PRO A 83 -27.34 16.36 -8.26
CA PRO A 83 -28.61 16.05 -8.90
C PRO A 83 -28.80 17.19 -9.90
N GLY A 84 -28.60 16.92 -11.18
CA GLY A 84 -28.40 17.98 -12.17
C GLY A 84 -29.52 19.01 -12.06
N ARG A 85 -29.25 20.32 -12.20
CA ARG A 85 -30.35 21.32 -12.29
C ARG A 85 -31.43 20.89 -13.31
N ALA A 86 -31.04 20.07 -14.28
CA ALA A 86 -31.93 19.35 -15.19
C ALA A 86 -32.89 18.38 -14.50
N GLU A 87 -32.41 17.48 -13.65
CA GLU A 87 -33.22 16.51 -12.88
C GLU A 87 -34.15 17.22 -11.90
N LEU A 88 -33.66 18.23 -11.17
CA LEU A 88 -34.52 18.99 -10.25
C LEU A 88 -35.62 19.76 -10.98
N ARG A 89 -35.28 20.35 -12.14
CA ARG A 89 -36.27 21.01 -13.01
C ARG A 89 -37.27 20.01 -13.55
N LEU A 90 -36.79 18.84 -13.98
CA LEU A 90 -37.63 17.77 -14.51
C LEU A 90 -38.59 17.25 -13.45
N LEU A 91 -38.12 17.01 -12.22
CA LEU A 91 -38.95 16.62 -11.07
C LEU A 91 -40.04 17.66 -10.80
N ASN A 92 -39.68 18.95 -10.81
CA ASN A 92 -40.65 20.03 -10.59
C ASN A 92 -41.70 20.11 -11.72
N ILE A 93 -41.28 19.92 -12.98
CA ILE A 93 -42.18 19.84 -14.13
C ILE A 93 -43.14 18.64 -13.96
N TYR A 94 -42.63 17.48 -13.55
CA TYR A 94 -43.46 16.30 -13.30
C TYR A 94 -44.46 16.52 -12.15
N ASP A 95 -44.04 17.07 -11.02
CA ASP A 95 -44.94 17.39 -9.90
C ASP A 95 -46.04 18.38 -10.35
N SER A 96 -45.66 19.43 -11.08
CA SER A 96 -46.60 20.39 -11.65
C SER A 96 -47.59 19.75 -12.64
N ALA A 97 -47.12 18.81 -13.46
CA ALA A 97 -47.96 18.08 -14.41
C ALA A 97 -48.91 17.11 -13.71
N LEU A 98 -48.43 16.38 -12.69
CA LEU A 98 -49.24 15.47 -11.87
C LEU A 98 -50.37 16.22 -11.17
N ARG A 99 -50.09 17.37 -10.55
CA ARG A 99 -51.13 18.22 -9.93
C ARG A 99 -52.20 18.65 -10.93
N LYS A 100 -51.79 19.06 -12.14
CA LYS A 100 -52.74 19.43 -13.20
C LYS A 100 -53.58 18.24 -13.65
N MET A 101 -52.99 17.06 -13.75
CA MET A 101 -53.69 15.84 -14.16
C MET A 101 -54.70 15.36 -13.11
N MET A 102 -54.34 15.42 -11.82
CA MET A 102 -55.26 15.13 -10.71
C MET A 102 -56.50 16.03 -10.73
N LEU A 103 -56.35 17.30 -11.12
CA LEU A 103 -57.49 18.23 -11.24
C LEU A 103 -58.36 17.99 -12.49
N LYS A 104 -57.81 17.36 -13.52
CA LYS A 104 -58.49 17.17 -14.82
C LYS A 104 -59.12 15.79 -14.97
N ALA A 105 -58.64 14.78 -14.24
CA ALA A 105 -59.10 13.41 -14.34
C ALA A 105 -59.53 12.87 -12.95
N PRO A 106 -60.83 12.71 -12.68
CA PRO A 106 -61.31 12.08 -11.45
C PRO A 106 -60.86 10.60 -11.42
N GLY A 107 -60.36 10.14 -10.27
CA GLY A 107 -59.83 8.77 -10.10
C GLY A 107 -58.38 8.58 -10.55
N PHE A 108 -57.73 9.60 -11.13
CA PHE A 108 -56.32 9.52 -11.50
C PHE A 108 -55.40 9.33 -10.28
N ALA A 109 -55.69 10.03 -9.18
CA ALA A 109 -54.85 9.98 -7.97
C ALA A 109 -54.73 8.56 -7.38
N SER A 110 -55.84 7.81 -7.29
CA SER A 110 -55.83 6.44 -6.77
C SER A 110 -55.13 5.46 -7.70
N ALA A 111 -55.32 5.60 -9.02
CA ALA A 111 -54.63 4.76 -9.98
C ALA A 111 -53.12 5.04 -10.02
N TRP A 112 -52.72 6.31 -9.87
CA TRP A 112 -51.32 6.70 -9.77
C TRP A 112 -50.65 6.19 -8.49
N GLU A 113 -51.34 6.22 -7.35
CA GLU A 113 -50.83 5.70 -6.08
C GLU A 113 -50.57 4.19 -6.14
N VAL A 114 -51.49 3.41 -6.73
CA VAL A 114 -51.31 1.97 -6.95
C VAL A 114 -50.13 1.70 -7.91
N ALA A 115 -50.05 2.43 -9.02
CA ALA A 115 -48.95 2.29 -9.98
C ALA A 115 -47.59 2.69 -9.38
N LEU A 116 -47.56 3.69 -8.49
CA LEU A 116 -46.35 4.10 -7.78
C LEU A 116 -45.88 2.99 -6.83
N GLN A 117 -46.80 2.40 -6.07
CA GLN A 117 -46.50 1.30 -5.17
C GLN A 117 -45.95 0.08 -5.92
N GLU A 118 -46.57 -0.29 -7.04
CA GLU A 118 -46.10 -1.40 -7.89
C GLU A 118 -44.71 -1.12 -8.50
N ALA A 119 -44.44 0.12 -8.91
CA ALA A 119 -43.13 0.52 -9.40
C ALA A 119 -42.06 0.49 -8.30
N GLU A 120 -42.37 0.91 -7.08
CA GLU A 120 -41.45 0.81 -5.93
C GLU A 120 -41.12 -0.64 -5.57
N GLU A 121 -42.10 -1.53 -5.59
CA GLU A 121 -41.92 -2.96 -5.35
C GLU A 121 -41.04 -3.59 -6.43
N SER A 122 -41.34 -3.33 -7.71
CA SER A 122 -40.53 -3.78 -8.84
C SER A 122 -39.08 -3.26 -8.77
N TYR A 123 -38.86 -2.03 -8.29
CA TYR A 123 -37.52 -1.47 -8.15
C TYR A 123 -36.73 -2.16 -7.02
N LYS A 124 -37.35 -2.39 -5.86
CA LYS A 124 -36.74 -3.11 -4.73
C LYS A 124 -36.36 -4.53 -5.12
N ASP A 125 -37.21 -5.22 -5.88
CA ASP A 125 -36.95 -6.57 -6.37
C ASP A 125 -35.77 -6.60 -7.35
N ASN A 126 -35.67 -5.61 -8.23
CA ASN A 126 -34.53 -5.47 -9.14
C ASN A 126 -33.21 -5.20 -8.39
N GLU A 127 -33.19 -4.29 -7.41
CA GLU A 127 -32.00 -4.02 -6.60
C GLU A 127 -31.55 -5.26 -5.80
N THR A 128 -32.51 -6.02 -5.27
CA THR A 128 -32.24 -7.25 -4.51
C THR A 128 -31.79 -8.38 -5.42
N GLY A 129 -32.34 -8.46 -6.64
CA GLY A 129 -31.94 -9.42 -7.67
C GLY A 129 -30.48 -9.27 -8.08
N TYR A 130 -30.00 -8.05 -8.32
CA TYR A 130 -28.59 -7.80 -8.62
C TYR A 130 -27.67 -8.12 -7.44
N LYS A 131 -28.06 -7.79 -6.20
CA LYS A 131 -27.29 -8.15 -4.99
C LYS A 131 -27.20 -9.66 -4.79
N SER A 132 -28.28 -10.40 -5.05
CA SER A 132 -28.31 -11.86 -4.98
C SER A 132 -27.40 -12.51 -6.03
N ILE A 133 -27.37 -11.97 -7.25
CA ILE A 133 -26.45 -12.42 -8.30
C ILE A 133 -25.00 -12.15 -7.89
N ILE A 134 -24.67 -10.93 -7.45
CA ILE A 134 -23.31 -10.57 -7.01
C ILE A 134 -22.83 -11.47 -5.86
N ASN A 135 -23.65 -11.68 -4.83
CA ASN A 135 -23.30 -12.58 -3.72
C ASN A 135 -23.10 -14.04 -4.16
N LYS A 136 -23.78 -14.48 -5.23
CA LYS A 136 -23.62 -15.83 -5.79
C LYS A 136 -22.34 -16.00 -6.61
N VAL A 137 -21.86 -14.96 -7.29
CA VAL A 137 -20.58 -14.99 -8.03
C VAL A 137 -19.36 -14.65 -7.17
N PHE A 138 -19.55 -13.96 -6.04
CA PHE A 138 -18.46 -13.53 -5.14
C PHE A 138 -18.48 -14.21 -3.75
N GLY A 139 -19.28 -15.27 -3.55
CA GLY A 139 -19.31 -16.03 -2.29
C GLY A 139 -18.01 -16.79 -1.97
N PRO A 140 -17.95 -17.42 -0.79
CA PRO A 140 -17.23 -17.01 0.43
C PRO A 140 -15.70 -17.20 0.38
N SER A 141 -15.04 -17.14 -0.77
CA SER A 141 -13.58 -17.30 -0.84
C SER A 141 -12.78 -16.10 -0.33
N ILE A 142 -13.44 -14.98 0.02
CA ILE A 142 -12.83 -13.80 0.65
C ILE A 142 -12.80 -13.86 2.19
N THR A 143 -13.48 -14.82 2.82
CA THR A 143 -13.54 -14.93 4.29
C THR A 143 -12.44 -15.81 4.89
N GLN A 144 -11.60 -16.48 4.09
CA GLN A 144 -10.66 -17.49 4.59
C GLN A 144 -9.20 -17.02 4.81
N LYS A 145 -8.92 -15.71 4.86
CA LYS A 145 -7.54 -15.22 5.08
C LYS A 145 -7.40 -14.20 6.22
N SER A 146 -8.04 -14.46 7.36
CA SER A 146 -7.77 -13.73 8.60
C SER A 146 -8.06 -14.56 9.86
N GLU A 147 -7.63 -15.83 9.94
CA GLU A 147 -7.50 -16.50 11.24
C GLU A 147 -6.15 -17.22 11.30
N VAL A 148 -5.18 -16.54 11.91
CA VAL A 148 -3.95 -17.11 12.46
C VAL A 148 -4.21 -17.27 13.95
N SER A 149 -4.27 -18.51 14.43
CA SER A 149 -4.04 -18.84 15.83
C SER A 149 -3.25 -20.15 15.90
N THR A 150 -2.00 -19.97 16.31
CA THR A 150 -1.12 -20.95 16.92
C THR A 150 -1.88 -21.87 17.88
N GLU A 151 -1.85 -23.18 17.65
CA GLU A 151 -1.85 -24.15 18.74
C GLU A 151 -1.20 -25.47 18.30
N ASP A 152 -0.19 -25.84 19.09
CA ASP A 152 0.69 -26.97 18.95
C ASP A 152 -0.01 -28.32 19.17
N ASN A 153 0.63 -29.36 18.60
CA ASN A 153 0.63 -30.74 19.10
C ASN A 153 -0.69 -31.51 19.06
N LYS A 154 -0.74 -32.58 18.25
CA LYS A 154 -0.76 -33.98 18.74
C LYS A 154 -0.91 -34.98 17.58
N GLU A 155 0.02 -35.93 17.54
CA GLU A 155 -0.13 -37.29 16.99
C GLU A 155 -0.04 -37.53 15.48
N THR A 156 1.22 -37.69 15.03
CA THR A 156 1.59 -38.79 14.14
C THR A 156 1.39 -40.15 14.83
N LEU A 157 0.42 -40.95 14.39
CA LEU A 157 0.43 -42.43 14.40
C LEU A 157 -0.62 -42.90 13.37
N LYS A 158 -0.25 -43.15 12.12
CA LYS A 158 0.04 -44.48 11.54
C LYS A 158 -0.97 -45.59 11.86
N GLU A 159 -1.52 -46.15 10.77
CA GLU A 159 -1.86 -47.59 10.56
C GLU A 159 -3.10 -48.10 11.33
N ILE A 160 -4.10 -48.83 10.79
CA ILE A 160 -4.20 -49.80 9.68
C ILE A 160 -5.74 -50.08 9.42
N PRO A 161 -6.11 -50.81 8.33
CA PRO A 161 -7.26 -50.58 7.45
C PRO A 161 -8.69 -50.98 7.85
N GLN A 162 -9.58 -50.50 6.97
CA GLN A 162 -10.92 -51.03 6.68
C GLN A 162 -10.92 -52.55 6.51
N ASP A 163 -11.73 -53.20 7.33
CA ASP A 163 -12.38 -54.46 6.99
C ASP A 163 -13.78 -54.49 7.62
N SER A 164 -14.67 -55.17 6.90
CA SER A 164 -15.97 -55.68 7.32
C SER A 164 -17.21 -54.80 7.11
N SER A 165 -17.82 -55.08 5.94
CA SER A 165 -19.20 -55.56 5.82
C SER A 165 -20.35 -54.54 6.00
N ALA A 166 -20.94 -54.21 4.85
CA ALA A 166 -22.35 -53.86 4.66
C ALA A 166 -23.29 -54.89 5.36
N PRO A 167 -24.61 -54.64 5.62
CA PRO A 167 -25.55 -54.14 4.60
C PRO A 167 -26.68 -53.20 5.07
N GLN A 168 -27.18 -52.46 4.07
CA GLN A 168 -28.58 -52.16 3.73
C GLN A 168 -29.66 -52.26 4.83
N THR A 169 -30.55 -51.28 4.93
CA THR A 169 -31.90 -51.33 4.31
C THR A 169 -32.71 -50.07 4.63
N ASN A 170 -33.57 -49.72 3.66
CA ASN A 170 -34.53 -48.63 3.66
C ASN A 170 -35.54 -48.69 4.82
N SER A 171 -35.96 -47.53 5.28
CA SER A 171 -37.36 -47.06 5.28
C SER A 171 -37.41 -45.56 5.53
#